data_AF-A0A414D6B7-F1
#
_entry.id   AF-A0A414D6B7-F1
#
_cell.length_a   1.000
_cell.length_b   1.000
_cell.length_c   1.000
_cell.angle_alpha   90.00
_cell.angle_beta   90.00
_cell.angle_gamma   90.00
#
_symmetry.space_group_name_H-M   'P 1'
#
loop_
_entity.id
_entity.type
_entity.pdbx_description
1 polymer ?
#
loop_
_entity_poly.entity_id
_entity_poly.type
_entity_poly.pdbx_seq_one_letter_code
_entity_poly.pdbx_strand_id
1 'polypeptide(L)'
;MRKKICTGIAVIIIPIVCLYLLQCLLVPKYASDIKEGAMIEEYYNSEKNHDVLILGDCEVYENISPVTMWENYGISSYIRGSAEQLIWQSYYLLEDTLKYEKPQVVIVNVLAMTQRDAKSEAYNRMTLDGMKLSKYKIASIRESMTEDENMASYIFPLLRYHSRWSELSSEDFRYMWKTPSVTTNGYLMQKGVRPVTTIPKAAPLANYTFSDRNMEYLDKIYSLCKDNGINLVLMKAPSVFPHWYDEWDKQMNDYADEHGILYLNTINEAENIGIDYTTDTFDYGQHLNVEGAEKLSLYLGEQLVKKFGFTDHRQDESYKNVWQTIVNKYYEEKQGD
;
A
#
# COMPACT_ATOMS: atom_id res chain seq x y z
N MET A 1 -13.59 53.65 1.51
CA MET A 1 -13.00 52.52 2.29
C MET A 1 -13.47 51.15 1.81
N ARG A 2 -14.78 50.83 1.82
CA ARG A 2 -15.31 49.52 1.36
C ARG A 2 -14.77 49.05 0.00
N LYS A 3 -14.84 49.88 -1.06
CA LYS A 3 -14.30 49.51 -2.39
C LYS A 3 -12.80 49.16 -2.36
N LYS A 4 -11.96 49.92 -1.64
CA LYS A 4 -10.52 49.66 -1.54
C LYS A 4 -10.22 48.37 -0.77
N ILE A 5 -11.01 48.07 0.27
CA ILE A 5 -10.92 46.81 1.03
C ILE A 5 -11.36 45.63 0.15
N CYS A 6 -12.47 45.76 -0.58
CA CYS A 6 -12.91 44.73 -1.54
C CYS A 6 -11.87 44.47 -2.64
N THR A 7 -11.25 45.51 -3.20
CA THR A 7 -10.19 45.37 -4.20
C THR A 7 -8.96 44.68 -3.61
N GLY A 8 -8.52 45.06 -2.40
CA GLY A 8 -7.38 44.42 -1.74
C GLY A 8 -7.63 42.93 -1.45
N ILE A 9 -8.84 42.58 -0.99
CA ILE A 9 -9.23 41.18 -0.76
C ILE A 9 -9.25 40.40 -2.09
N ALA A 10 -9.82 40.97 -3.14
CA ALA A 10 -9.88 40.30 -4.45
C ALA A 10 -8.49 40.01 -5.03
N VAL A 11 -7.54 40.94 -4.89
CA VAL A 11 -6.15 40.77 -5.37
C VAL A 11 -5.42 39.62 -4.68
N ILE A 12 -5.80 39.25 -3.46
CA ILE A 12 -5.19 38.12 -2.74
C ILE A 12 -5.95 36.81 -2.99
N ILE A 13 -7.27 36.85 -2.93
CA ILE A 13 -8.10 35.65 -3.05
C ILE A 13 -8.05 35.07 -4.47
N ILE A 14 -8.10 35.91 -5.51
CA ILE A 14 -8.16 35.43 -6.90
C ILE A 14 -6.91 34.59 -7.23
N PRO A 15 -5.66 35.02 -6.97
CA PRO A 15 -4.49 34.17 -7.19
C PRO A 15 -4.53 32.87 -6.39
N ILE A 16 -4.96 32.90 -5.13
CA ILE A 16 -5.05 31.68 -4.29
C ILE A 16 -6.03 30.68 -4.90
N VAL A 17 -7.21 31.15 -5.33
CA VAL A 17 -8.21 30.30 -6.00
C VAL A 17 -7.67 29.79 -7.34
N CYS A 18 -7.01 30.62 -8.14
CA CYS A 18 -6.41 30.18 -9.40
C CYS A 18 -5.32 29.12 -9.18
N LEU A 19 -4.44 29.30 -8.18
CA LEU A 19 -3.41 28.32 -7.84
C LEU A 19 -4.02 27.00 -7.34
N TYR A 20 -5.08 27.08 -6.53
CA TYR A 20 -5.83 25.90 -6.10
C TYR A 20 -6.45 25.16 -7.28
N LEU A 21 -7.13 25.85 -8.19
CA LEU A 21 -7.71 25.27 -9.39
C LEU A 21 -6.65 24.67 -10.32
N LEU A 22 -5.52 25.36 -10.49
CA LEU A 22 -4.39 24.84 -11.27
C LEU A 22 -3.80 23.59 -10.63
N GLN A 23 -3.69 23.53 -9.31
CA GLN A 23 -3.26 22.33 -8.61
C GLN A 23 -4.27 21.19 -8.82
N CYS A 24 -5.56 21.45 -8.64
CA CYS A 24 -6.62 20.47 -8.89
C CYS A 24 -6.63 19.98 -10.35
N LEU A 25 -6.21 20.79 -11.32
CA LEU A 25 -6.11 20.36 -12.72
C LEU A 25 -4.81 19.61 -13.03
N LEU A 26 -3.68 20.14 -12.55
CA LEU A 26 -2.34 19.72 -12.97
C LEU A 26 -1.75 18.58 -12.13
N VAL A 27 -2.31 18.24 -10.97
CA VAL A 27 -1.89 17.03 -10.23
C VAL A 27 -2.44 15.78 -10.94
N PRO A 28 -1.64 14.74 -11.20
CA PRO A 28 -2.11 13.51 -11.86
C PRO A 28 -3.29 12.88 -11.13
N LYS A 29 -4.20 12.27 -11.89
CA LYS A 29 -5.41 11.63 -11.33
C LYS A 29 -5.24 10.17 -11.03
N TYR A 30 -4.30 9.50 -11.70
CA TYR A 30 -4.01 8.07 -11.51
C TYR A 30 -5.26 7.18 -11.61
N ALA A 31 -6.26 7.59 -12.40
CA ALA A 31 -7.55 6.90 -12.47
C ALA A 31 -7.53 5.74 -13.47
N SER A 32 -6.79 5.89 -14.57
CA SER A 32 -6.64 4.89 -15.62
C SER A 32 -5.21 4.33 -15.68
N ASP A 33 -4.24 5.23 -15.86
CA ASP A 33 -2.81 4.90 -15.93
C ASP A 33 -2.11 5.09 -14.58
N ILE A 34 -1.20 4.18 -14.25
CA ILE A 34 -0.36 4.23 -13.04
C ILE A 34 -1.25 4.37 -11.78
N LYS A 35 -2.18 3.41 -11.64
CA LYS A 35 -3.20 3.37 -10.58
C LYS A 35 -2.60 3.42 -9.17
N GLU A 36 -1.36 2.96 -9.02
CA GLU A 36 -0.60 2.93 -7.78
C GLU A 36 -0.48 4.32 -7.13
N GLY A 37 -0.47 5.39 -7.94
CA GLY A 37 -0.42 6.76 -7.44
C GLY A 37 -1.69 7.24 -6.71
N ALA A 38 -2.83 6.58 -6.89
CA ALA A 38 -4.09 6.92 -6.19
C ALA A 38 -4.23 6.23 -4.83
N MET A 39 -3.56 5.10 -4.63
CA MET A 39 -3.87 4.15 -3.56
C MET A 39 -3.73 4.71 -2.14
N ILE A 40 -2.67 5.48 -1.86
CA ILE A 40 -2.45 6.04 -0.53
C ILE A 40 -3.53 7.07 -0.16
N GLU A 41 -4.07 7.80 -1.14
CA GLU A 41 -5.17 8.75 -0.90
C GLU A 41 -6.50 8.03 -0.67
N GLU A 42 -6.75 6.92 -1.37
CA GLU A 42 -8.00 6.14 -1.25
C GLU A 42 -8.29 5.70 0.19
N TYR A 43 -7.25 5.39 0.96
CA TYR A 43 -7.39 5.04 2.37
C TYR A 43 -8.16 6.10 3.15
N TYR A 44 -7.97 7.40 2.87
CA TYR A 44 -8.68 8.44 3.64
C TYR A 44 -10.17 8.51 3.35
N ASN A 45 -10.61 7.91 2.24
CA ASN A 45 -12.01 7.84 1.82
C ASN A 45 -12.64 6.46 2.07
N SER A 46 -11.87 5.48 2.53
CA SER A 46 -12.40 4.17 2.93
C SER A 46 -13.05 4.24 4.31
N GLU A 47 -13.78 3.19 4.67
CA GLU A 47 -14.25 2.99 6.04
C GLU A 47 -13.06 2.73 6.98
N LYS A 48 -13.31 2.79 8.28
CA LYS A 48 -12.28 2.65 9.33
C LYS A 48 -12.72 1.58 10.31
N ASN A 49 -11.83 1.23 11.23
CA ASN A 49 -11.96 0.13 12.19
C ASN A 49 -11.75 -1.24 11.53
N HIS A 50 -10.71 -1.35 10.72
CA HIS A 50 -10.26 -2.64 10.21
C HIS A 50 -9.60 -3.46 11.32
N ASP A 51 -9.87 -4.76 11.35
CA ASP A 51 -9.17 -5.69 12.24
C ASP A 51 -7.70 -5.85 11.83
N VAL A 52 -7.42 -5.79 10.51
CA VAL A 52 -6.10 -6.00 9.93
C VAL A 52 -5.71 -4.85 9.00
N LEU A 53 -4.55 -4.25 9.26
CA LEU A 53 -3.90 -3.31 8.34
C LEU A 53 -2.71 -4.00 7.67
N ILE A 54 -2.59 -3.88 6.36
CA ILE A 54 -1.51 -4.51 5.57
C ILE A 54 -0.65 -3.42 4.93
N LEU A 55 0.65 -3.43 5.19
CA LEU A 55 1.63 -2.48 4.69
C LEU A 55 2.67 -3.18 3.83
N GLY A 56 3.07 -2.55 2.73
CA GLY A 56 4.04 -3.10 1.80
C GLY A 56 3.89 -2.59 0.38
N ASP A 57 4.61 -3.23 -0.52
CA ASP A 57 4.67 -2.94 -1.94
C ASP A 57 3.67 -3.77 -2.75
N CYS A 58 3.93 -3.96 -4.05
CA CYS A 58 3.11 -4.73 -4.99
C CYS A 58 2.81 -6.15 -4.49
N GLU A 59 3.73 -6.73 -3.74
CA GLU A 59 3.54 -8.05 -3.14
C GLU A 59 2.38 -8.13 -2.14
N VAL A 60 1.88 -7.02 -1.60
CA VAL A 60 0.65 -7.04 -0.78
C VAL A 60 -0.57 -6.61 -1.57
N TYR A 61 -0.47 -5.52 -2.35
CA TYR A 61 -1.65 -4.95 -2.99
C TYR A 61 -2.08 -5.69 -4.26
N GLU A 62 -1.25 -6.57 -4.82
CA GLU A 62 -1.62 -7.41 -5.97
C GLU A 62 -1.86 -8.88 -5.57
N ASN A 63 -1.36 -9.32 -4.41
CA ASN A 63 -1.44 -10.72 -4.00
C ASN A 63 -2.45 -11.02 -2.90
N ILE A 64 -3.00 -10.02 -2.21
CA ILE A 64 -3.91 -10.25 -1.08
C ILE A 64 -5.28 -9.63 -1.37
N SER A 65 -6.33 -10.41 -1.19
CA SER A 65 -7.73 -10.03 -1.32
C SER A 65 -8.37 -9.85 0.07
N PRO A 66 -8.61 -8.60 0.51
CA PRO A 66 -9.41 -8.29 1.70
C PRO A 66 -10.80 -8.93 1.66
N VAL A 67 -11.42 -9.00 0.48
CA VAL A 67 -12.75 -9.58 0.31
C VAL A 67 -12.76 -11.06 0.61
N THR A 68 -11.73 -11.80 0.19
CA THR A 68 -11.64 -13.22 0.50
C THR A 68 -11.48 -13.48 2.00
N MET A 69 -10.69 -12.68 2.71
CA MET A 69 -10.57 -12.80 4.17
C MET A 69 -11.90 -12.46 4.87
N TRP A 70 -12.60 -11.43 4.40
CA TRP A 70 -13.92 -11.06 4.90
C TRP A 70 -14.94 -12.18 4.68
N GLU A 71 -15.09 -12.67 3.45
CA GLU A 71 -16.13 -13.65 3.10
C GLU A 71 -15.96 -15.00 3.78
N ASN A 72 -14.72 -15.37 4.15
CA ASN A 72 -14.43 -16.67 4.74
C ASN A 72 -14.29 -16.63 6.26
N TYR A 73 -13.73 -15.54 6.81
CA TYR A 73 -13.37 -15.44 8.23
C TYR A 73 -14.02 -14.25 8.95
N GLY A 74 -14.72 -13.37 8.24
CA GLY A 74 -15.28 -12.14 8.80
C GLY A 74 -14.25 -11.12 9.25
N ILE A 75 -13.02 -11.22 8.74
CA ILE A 75 -11.92 -10.31 9.03
C ILE A 75 -12.08 -9.06 8.17
N SER A 76 -12.25 -7.91 8.80
CA SER A 76 -12.19 -6.64 8.10
C SER A 76 -10.73 -6.20 7.91
N SER A 77 -10.34 -5.84 6.70
CA SER A 77 -8.96 -5.46 6.41
C SER A 77 -8.82 -4.38 5.35
N TYR A 78 -7.69 -3.68 5.39
CA TYR A 78 -7.29 -2.71 4.38
C TYR A 78 -5.80 -2.83 4.03
N ILE A 79 -5.49 -2.75 2.73
CA ILE A 79 -4.11 -2.72 2.24
C ILE A 79 -3.70 -1.28 2.03
N ARG A 80 -2.79 -0.78 2.86
CA ARG A 80 -2.19 0.54 2.73
C ARG A 80 -0.83 0.45 2.02
N GLY A 81 -0.86 -0.17 0.85
CA GLY A 81 0.29 -0.42 0.00
C GLY A 81 0.52 0.63 -1.08
N SER A 82 1.75 0.69 -1.61
CA SER A 82 2.15 1.55 -2.73
C SER A 82 3.34 0.95 -3.47
N ALA A 83 3.54 1.29 -4.74
CA ALA A 83 4.65 0.74 -5.52
C ALA A 83 6.02 1.01 -4.86
N GLU A 84 6.85 -0.02 -4.76
CA GLU A 84 8.17 0.02 -4.11
C GLU A 84 8.17 0.67 -2.71
N GLN A 85 7.14 0.40 -1.90
CA GLN A 85 7.03 0.96 -0.55
C GLN A 85 8.24 0.59 0.31
N LEU A 86 8.96 1.63 0.79
CA LEU A 86 10.15 1.47 1.61
C LEU A 86 9.77 1.25 3.08
N ILE A 87 10.58 0.53 3.85
CA ILE A 87 10.24 0.18 5.23
C ILE A 87 10.02 1.41 6.12
N TRP A 88 10.77 2.50 5.91
CA TRP A 88 10.53 3.77 6.61
C TRP A 88 9.25 4.46 6.16
N GLN A 89 8.82 4.29 4.90
CA GLN A 89 7.52 4.77 4.45
C GLN A 89 6.39 3.98 5.10
N SER A 90 6.51 2.65 5.21
CA SER A 90 5.55 1.81 5.96
C SER A 90 5.43 2.26 7.42
N TYR A 91 6.54 2.62 8.07
CA TYR A 91 6.53 3.18 9.43
C TYR A 91 5.69 4.47 9.52
N TYR A 92 5.95 5.46 8.66
CA TYR A 92 5.19 6.73 8.72
C TYR A 92 3.75 6.60 8.24
N LEU A 93 3.47 5.66 7.32
CA LEU A 93 2.09 5.30 6.96
C LEU A 93 1.37 4.67 8.14
N LEU A 94 2.04 3.83 8.93
CA LEU A 94 1.47 3.28 10.16
C LEU A 94 1.20 4.39 11.18
N GLU A 95 2.16 5.28 11.44
CA GLU A 95 1.95 6.44 12.33
C GLU A 95 0.78 7.31 11.89
N ASP A 96 0.63 7.55 10.59
CA ASP A 96 -0.52 8.29 10.05
C ASP A 96 -1.83 7.50 10.17
N THR A 97 -1.81 6.19 9.91
CA THR A 97 -2.98 5.29 10.04
C THR A 97 -3.55 5.29 11.45
N LEU A 98 -2.68 5.19 12.46
CA LEU A 98 -3.06 5.10 13.86
C LEU A 98 -3.75 6.35 14.42
N LYS A 99 -3.78 7.45 13.66
CA LYS A 99 -4.60 8.64 13.98
C LYS A 99 -6.09 8.43 13.70
N TYR A 100 -6.44 7.49 12.83
CA TYR A 100 -7.79 7.31 12.31
C TYR A 100 -8.41 5.99 12.77
N GLU A 101 -7.61 4.96 12.99
CA GLU A 101 -8.08 3.67 13.46
C GLU A 101 -7.00 2.92 14.24
N LYS A 102 -7.38 1.84 14.91
CA LYS A 102 -6.46 0.99 15.66
C LYS A 102 -6.76 -0.49 15.37
N PRO A 103 -6.01 -1.12 14.45
CA PRO A 103 -6.24 -2.52 14.10
C PRO A 103 -5.78 -3.47 15.21
N GLN A 104 -6.29 -4.70 15.19
CA GLN A 104 -5.81 -5.78 16.06
C GLN A 104 -4.47 -6.34 15.57
N VAL A 105 -4.27 -6.38 14.25
CA VAL A 105 -3.06 -6.88 13.59
C VAL A 105 -2.56 -5.87 12.54
N VAL A 106 -1.25 -5.69 12.49
CA VAL A 106 -0.55 -5.05 11.36
C VAL A 106 0.31 -6.11 10.69
N ILE A 107 0.17 -6.25 9.37
CA ILE A 107 1.03 -7.10 8.53
C ILE A 107 2.00 -6.20 7.78
N VAL A 108 3.29 -6.52 7.81
CA VAL A 108 4.33 -5.84 7.03
C VAL A 108 5.01 -6.83 6.09
N ASN A 109 5.04 -6.50 4.80
CA ASN A 109 5.79 -7.28 3.82
C ASN A 109 7.30 -7.02 3.94
N VAL A 110 8.08 -8.09 4.11
CA VAL A 110 9.52 -8.00 4.38
C VAL A 110 10.36 -7.76 3.12
N LEU A 111 9.77 -7.78 1.91
CA LEU A 111 10.51 -7.44 0.69
C LEU A 111 11.10 -6.02 0.76
N ALA A 112 10.41 -5.09 1.45
CA ALA A 112 10.89 -3.73 1.68
C ALA A 112 12.28 -3.68 2.36
N MET A 113 12.64 -4.72 3.13
CA MET A 113 13.95 -4.83 3.80
C MET A 113 15.12 -4.95 2.82
N THR A 114 14.86 -5.33 1.56
CA THR A 114 15.88 -5.45 0.51
C THR A 114 16.34 -4.09 -0.04
N GLN A 115 15.53 -3.05 0.14
CA GLN A 115 15.78 -1.72 -0.41
C GLN A 115 16.65 -0.90 0.54
N ARG A 116 17.90 -0.63 0.15
CA ARG A 116 18.83 0.15 1.00
C ARG A 116 18.53 1.65 0.96
N ASP A 117 18.13 2.15 -0.21
CA ASP A 117 17.95 3.56 -0.50
C ASP A 117 16.70 3.76 -1.37
N ALA A 118 16.16 4.98 -1.36
CA ALA A 118 15.12 5.35 -2.31
C ALA A 118 15.68 5.38 -3.74
N LYS A 119 14.98 4.76 -4.69
CA LYS A 119 15.47 4.65 -6.07
C LYS A 119 15.15 5.85 -6.93
N SER A 120 13.95 6.40 -6.80
CA SER A 120 13.48 7.49 -7.65
C SER A 120 12.41 8.34 -6.99
N GLU A 121 12.36 9.60 -7.42
CA GLU A 121 11.29 10.53 -7.08
C GLU A 121 9.91 9.96 -7.46
N ALA A 122 9.81 9.25 -8.59
CA ALA A 122 8.54 8.71 -9.08
C ALA A 122 7.91 7.72 -8.08
N TYR A 123 8.69 6.76 -7.58
CA TYR A 123 8.20 5.81 -6.57
C TYR A 123 7.94 6.47 -5.22
N ASN A 124 8.82 7.40 -4.79
CA ASN A 124 8.58 8.19 -3.59
C ASN A 124 7.24 8.94 -3.65
N ARG A 125 6.92 9.55 -4.79
CA ARG A 125 5.65 10.28 -4.98
C ARG A 125 4.42 9.40 -4.94
N MET A 126 4.47 8.18 -5.49
CA MET A 126 3.35 7.23 -5.40
C MET A 126 2.95 6.95 -3.95
N THR A 127 3.93 6.93 -3.02
CA THR A 127 3.65 6.79 -1.60
C THR A 127 3.28 8.12 -0.92
N LEU A 128 4.03 9.18 -1.19
CA LEU A 128 4.02 10.40 -0.37
C LEU A 128 2.97 11.43 -0.81
N ASP A 129 2.65 11.53 -2.10
CA ASP A 129 1.75 12.59 -2.58
C ASP A 129 0.32 12.36 -2.07
N GLY A 130 -0.14 11.11 -2.03
CA GLY A 130 -1.45 10.74 -1.49
C GLY A 130 -1.61 10.96 0.02
N MET A 131 -0.52 11.12 0.79
CA MET A 131 -0.62 11.39 2.23
C MET A 131 -1.22 12.77 2.52
N LYS A 132 -2.11 12.87 3.52
CA LYS A 132 -2.54 14.17 4.06
C LYS A 132 -1.37 14.86 4.75
N LEU A 133 -1.29 16.19 4.62
CA LEU A 133 -0.23 16.97 5.25
C LEU A 133 -0.24 16.77 6.77
N SER A 134 0.84 16.22 7.31
CA SER A 134 1.00 15.87 8.71
C SER A 134 2.49 15.86 9.08
N LYS A 135 2.81 15.83 10.39
CA LYS A 135 4.20 15.65 10.83
C LYS A 135 4.82 14.35 10.29
N TYR A 136 4.01 13.30 10.11
CA TYR A 136 4.41 12.01 9.59
C TYR A 136 4.71 12.07 8.09
N LYS A 137 3.87 12.76 7.29
CA LYS A 137 4.18 13.03 5.88
C LYS A 137 5.51 13.78 5.74
N ILE A 138 5.72 14.84 6.51
CA ILE A 138 6.96 15.62 6.46
C ILE A 138 8.18 14.78 6.85
N ALA A 139 8.08 13.94 7.89
CA ALA A 139 9.16 13.05 8.27
C ALA A 139 9.44 11.99 7.19
N SER A 140 8.39 11.36 6.64
CA SER A 140 8.52 10.38 5.56
C SER A 140 9.16 10.96 4.29
N ILE A 141 8.82 12.21 3.93
CA ILE A 141 9.46 12.91 2.82
C ILE A 141 10.95 13.11 3.11
N ARG A 142 11.32 13.62 4.29
CA ARG A 142 12.74 13.84 4.64
C ARG A 142 13.58 12.56 4.55
N GLU A 143 12.98 11.44 4.93
CA GLU A 143 13.67 10.15 4.93
C GLU A 143 13.72 9.51 3.54
N SER A 144 12.79 9.84 2.64
CA SER A 144 12.70 9.19 1.33
C SER A 144 13.33 9.97 0.19
N MET A 145 13.39 11.30 0.27
CA MET A 145 13.88 12.13 -0.82
C MET A 145 15.31 11.75 -1.25
N THR A 146 15.50 11.61 -2.56
CA THR A 146 16.82 11.60 -3.18
C THR A 146 17.42 13.03 -3.21
N GLU A 147 18.72 13.14 -3.53
CA GLU A 147 19.44 14.43 -3.51
C GLU A 147 18.85 15.50 -4.44
N ASP A 148 18.26 15.07 -5.56
CA ASP A 148 17.69 15.95 -6.58
C ASP A 148 16.24 16.40 -6.28
N GLU A 149 15.64 15.87 -5.23
CA GLU A 149 14.26 16.17 -4.88
C GLU A 149 14.14 17.43 -4.01
N ASN A 150 12.95 18.03 -4.01
CA ASN A 150 12.68 19.22 -3.19
C ASN A 150 11.45 19.04 -2.30
N MET A 151 11.60 19.19 -0.98
CA MET A 151 10.53 19.11 0.02
C MET A 151 9.33 20.01 -0.31
N ALA A 152 9.57 21.23 -0.78
CA ALA A 152 8.50 22.17 -1.07
C ALA A 152 7.56 21.63 -2.18
N SER A 153 8.10 20.85 -3.12
CA SER A 153 7.30 20.25 -4.20
C SER A 153 6.38 19.13 -3.74
N TYR A 154 6.66 18.49 -2.60
CA TYR A 154 5.75 17.53 -1.95
C TYR A 154 4.65 18.21 -1.12
N ILE A 155 4.94 19.41 -0.60
CA ILE A 155 3.97 20.21 0.17
C ILE A 155 3.05 21.00 -0.77
N PHE A 156 3.61 21.49 -1.88
CA PHE A 156 2.93 22.23 -2.93
C PHE A 156 3.12 21.51 -4.28
N PRO A 157 2.31 20.48 -4.56
CA PRO A 157 2.45 19.65 -5.77
C PRO A 157 2.47 20.43 -7.09
N LEU A 158 1.84 21.61 -7.14
CA LEU A 158 1.92 22.49 -8.30
C LEU A 158 3.36 22.81 -8.72
N LEU A 159 4.31 22.91 -7.77
CA LEU A 159 5.73 23.12 -8.08
C LEU A 159 6.33 21.97 -8.89
N ARG A 160 5.88 20.73 -8.66
CA ARG A 160 6.33 19.56 -9.43
C ARG A 160 5.59 19.42 -10.76
N TYR A 161 4.30 19.72 -10.76
CA TYR A 161 3.41 19.39 -11.88
C TYR A 161 3.03 20.57 -12.77
N HIS A 162 3.59 21.77 -12.55
CA HIS A 162 3.33 22.95 -13.39
C HIS A 162 3.62 22.71 -14.87
N SER A 163 4.54 21.80 -15.22
CA SER A 163 4.87 21.46 -16.60
C SER A 163 3.83 20.56 -17.29
N ARG A 164 2.93 19.90 -16.55
CA ARG A 164 1.91 18.98 -17.10
C ARG A 164 0.81 19.68 -17.90
N TRP A 165 0.80 21.01 -18.00
CA TRP A 165 -0.25 21.74 -18.71
C TRP A 165 -0.38 21.32 -20.19
N SER A 166 0.72 20.89 -20.81
CA SER A 166 0.75 20.38 -22.19
C SER A 166 0.35 18.90 -22.33
N GLU A 167 0.17 18.19 -21.21
CA GLU A 167 -0.15 16.76 -21.13
C GLU A 167 -1.59 16.50 -20.64
N LEU A 168 -2.37 17.55 -20.42
CA LEU A 168 -3.74 17.44 -19.93
C LEU A 168 -4.62 16.68 -20.91
N SER A 169 -5.40 15.74 -20.36
CA SER A 169 -6.35 14.92 -21.08
C SER A 169 -7.78 15.20 -20.60
N SER A 170 -8.78 14.58 -21.25
CA SER A 170 -10.17 14.65 -20.78
C SER A 170 -10.35 14.08 -19.36
N GLU A 171 -9.47 13.18 -18.94
CA GLU A 171 -9.45 12.61 -17.59
C GLU A 171 -9.18 13.66 -16.52
N ASP A 172 -8.20 14.55 -16.73
CA ASP A 172 -7.82 15.56 -15.75
C ASP A 172 -8.98 16.53 -15.45
N PHE A 173 -9.80 16.84 -16.46
CA PHE A 173 -11.02 17.65 -16.29
C PHE A 173 -12.15 16.84 -15.63
N ARG A 174 -12.35 15.59 -16.04
CA ARG A 174 -13.41 14.71 -15.52
C ARG A 174 -13.23 14.41 -14.04
N TYR A 175 -11.99 14.19 -13.60
CA TYR A 175 -11.64 13.82 -12.23
C TYR A 175 -10.97 14.95 -11.44
N MET A 176 -11.13 16.21 -11.89
CA MET A 176 -10.59 17.39 -11.17
C MET A 176 -11.00 17.44 -9.70
N TRP A 177 -12.23 17.02 -9.39
CA TRP A 177 -12.83 17.14 -8.06
C TRP A 177 -12.95 15.81 -7.31
N LYS A 178 -13.07 14.71 -8.04
CA LYS A 178 -13.25 13.37 -7.48
C LYS A 178 -12.72 12.33 -8.45
N THR A 179 -11.69 11.61 -8.02
CA THR A 179 -11.15 10.44 -8.70
C THR A 179 -11.96 9.19 -8.29
N PRO A 180 -12.35 8.31 -9.22
CA PRO A 180 -12.88 7.00 -8.87
C PRO A 180 -11.82 6.17 -8.15
N SER A 181 -12.23 5.31 -7.24
CA SER A 181 -11.28 4.39 -6.59
C SER A 181 -10.88 3.28 -7.55
N VAL A 182 -9.59 3.03 -7.66
CA VAL A 182 -8.95 2.05 -8.54
C VAL A 182 -8.66 0.72 -7.85
N THR A 183 -8.87 0.65 -6.53
CA THR A 183 -8.68 -0.56 -5.72
C THR A 183 -9.95 -0.99 -5.00
N THR A 184 -10.02 -2.25 -4.59
CA THR A 184 -11.04 -2.73 -3.65
C THR A 184 -10.39 -2.94 -2.28
N ASN A 185 -10.60 -2.00 -1.35
CA ASN A 185 -9.94 -1.98 -0.03
C ASN A 185 -8.40 -2.04 -0.08
N GLY A 186 -7.81 -1.37 -1.08
CA GLY A 186 -6.38 -1.36 -1.31
C GLY A 186 -5.88 -2.54 -2.15
N TYR A 187 -6.73 -3.49 -2.52
CA TYR A 187 -6.41 -4.56 -3.47
C TYR A 187 -6.53 -4.06 -4.91
N LEU A 188 -5.43 -4.09 -5.65
CA LEU A 188 -5.38 -3.82 -7.08
C LEU A 188 -5.51 -5.15 -7.82
N MET A 189 -6.74 -5.47 -8.24
CA MET A 189 -7.04 -6.76 -8.85
C MET A 189 -6.39 -6.91 -10.23
N GLN A 190 -5.73 -8.06 -10.42
CA GLN A 190 -5.13 -8.46 -11.69
C GLN A 190 -5.78 -9.74 -12.19
N LYS A 191 -6.38 -9.72 -13.38
CA LYS A 191 -7.14 -10.85 -13.95
C LYS A 191 -6.35 -11.67 -14.97
N GLY A 192 -5.24 -11.11 -15.46
CA GLY A 192 -4.45 -11.71 -16.52
C GLY A 192 -3.82 -13.05 -16.10
N VAL A 193 -3.46 -13.85 -17.09
CA VAL A 193 -2.66 -15.06 -16.91
C VAL A 193 -1.40 -14.95 -17.76
N ARG A 194 -0.24 -14.97 -17.12
CA ARG A 194 1.06 -15.11 -17.77
C ARG A 194 1.93 -16.09 -16.97
N PRO A 195 2.02 -17.35 -17.41
CA PRO A 195 2.68 -18.41 -16.64
C PRO A 195 4.16 -18.12 -16.42
N VAL A 196 4.70 -18.64 -15.33
CA VAL A 196 6.15 -18.79 -15.16
C VAL A 196 6.68 -19.71 -16.26
N THR A 197 7.61 -19.20 -17.05
CA THR A 197 8.25 -19.98 -18.14
C THR A 197 9.71 -20.29 -17.85
N THR A 198 10.39 -19.40 -17.14
CA THR A 198 11.78 -19.57 -16.72
C THR A 198 11.95 -19.04 -15.30
N ILE A 199 12.74 -19.76 -14.50
CA ILE A 199 13.15 -19.30 -13.17
C ILE A 199 14.56 -18.76 -13.32
N PRO A 200 14.78 -17.43 -13.18
CA PRO A 200 16.11 -16.88 -13.29
C PRO A 200 16.98 -17.42 -12.15
N LYS A 201 18.22 -17.79 -12.48
CA LYS A 201 19.18 -18.17 -11.45
C LYS A 201 19.50 -16.96 -10.59
N ALA A 202 19.32 -17.08 -9.28
CA ALA A 202 19.69 -16.05 -8.33
C ALA A 202 21.19 -15.72 -8.41
N ALA A 203 21.52 -14.44 -8.51
CA ALA A 203 22.90 -13.98 -8.52
C ALA A 203 23.39 -13.82 -7.07
N PRO A 204 24.57 -14.34 -6.70
CA PRO A 204 25.07 -14.18 -5.34
C PRO A 204 25.24 -12.69 -4.99
N LEU A 205 24.91 -12.34 -3.75
CA LEU A 205 25.05 -10.98 -3.25
C LEU A 205 26.42 -10.79 -2.60
N ALA A 206 26.95 -9.56 -2.69
CA ALA A 206 28.17 -9.19 -1.96
C ALA A 206 27.94 -9.15 -0.44
N ASN A 207 26.71 -8.87 -0.02
CA ASN A 207 26.30 -8.82 1.38
C ASN A 207 24.83 -9.21 1.51
N TYR A 208 24.57 -10.26 2.28
CA TYR A 208 23.22 -10.76 2.59
C TYR A 208 22.60 -10.10 3.83
N THR A 209 23.31 -9.18 4.50
CA THR A 209 22.78 -8.50 5.68
C THR A 209 21.87 -7.35 5.26
N PHE A 210 20.72 -7.23 5.92
CA PHE A 210 19.89 -6.04 5.80
C PHE A 210 20.64 -4.80 6.29
N SER A 211 20.26 -3.61 5.82
CA SER A 211 20.90 -2.38 6.29
C SER A 211 20.49 -2.06 7.73
N ASP A 212 21.39 -1.44 8.49
CA ASP A 212 21.11 -0.97 9.84
C ASP A 212 19.87 -0.05 9.87
N ARG A 213 19.73 0.79 8.83
CA ARG A 213 18.56 1.65 8.66
C ARG A 213 17.26 0.85 8.54
N ASN A 214 17.26 -0.22 7.75
CA ASN A 214 16.04 -1.03 7.57
C ASN A 214 15.67 -1.74 8.87
N MET A 215 16.66 -2.28 9.59
CA MET A 215 16.45 -2.87 10.90
C MET A 215 15.95 -1.84 11.91
N GLU A 216 16.50 -0.62 11.93
CA GLU A 216 16.02 0.48 12.79
C GLU A 216 14.54 0.80 12.54
N TYR A 217 14.11 0.85 11.27
CA TYR A 217 12.72 1.12 10.95
C TYR A 217 11.78 -0.06 11.21
N LEU A 218 12.27 -1.30 11.07
CA LEU A 218 11.54 -2.49 11.51
C LEU A 218 11.33 -2.46 13.03
N ASP A 219 12.36 -2.10 13.80
CA ASP A 219 12.28 -1.92 15.26
C ASP A 219 11.32 -0.81 15.67
N LYS A 220 11.29 0.29 14.91
CA LYS A 220 10.32 1.36 15.11
C LYS A 220 8.88 0.89 14.85
N ILE A 221 8.65 0.09 13.80
CA ILE A 221 7.34 -0.51 13.52
C ILE A 221 6.94 -1.46 14.66
N TYR A 222 7.83 -2.37 15.07
CA TYR A 222 7.60 -3.27 16.19
C TYR A 222 7.23 -2.52 17.46
N SER A 223 8.03 -1.51 17.83
CA SER A 223 7.80 -0.69 19.02
C SER A 223 6.46 0.05 18.92
N LEU A 224 6.14 0.63 17.76
CA LEU A 224 4.88 1.33 17.55
C LEU A 224 3.67 0.39 17.68
N CYS A 225 3.73 -0.81 17.12
CA CYS A 225 2.70 -1.83 17.30
C CYS A 225 2.57 -2.23 18.77
N LYS A 226 3.67 -2.55 19.44
CA LYS A 226 3.72 -2.98 20.84
C LYS A 226 3.16 -1.92 21.79
N ASP A 227 3.59 -0.67 21.65
CA ASP A 227 3.15 0.45 22.50
C ASP A 227 1.66 0.75 22.34
N ASN A 228 1.09 0.38 21.19
CA ASN A 228 -0.34 0.49 20.96
C ASN A 228 -1.10 -0.82 21.23
N GLY A 229 -0.45 -1.90 21.68
CA GLY A 229 -1.13 -3.19 21.89
C GLY A 229 -1.68 -3.81 20.60
N ILE A 230 -0.97 -3.61 19.49
CA ILE A 230 -1.26 -4.16 18.17
C ILE A 230 -0.31 -5.33 17.94
N ASN A 231 -0.82 -6.45 17.43
CA ASN A 231 0.03 -7.58 17.06
C ASN A 231 0.70 -7.28 15.72
N LEU A 232 2.03 -7.38 15.66
CA LEU A 232 2.77 -7.33 14.41
C LEU A 232 2.84 -8.74 13.81
N VAL A 233 2.71 -8.81 12.49
CA VAL A 233 2.97 -9.99 11.67
C VAL A 233 3.92 -9.58 10.55
N LEU A 234 4.96 -10.38 10.34
CA LEU A 234 5.84 -10.22 9.18
C LEU A 234 5.41 -11.22 8.12
N MET A 235 5.47 -10.82 6.86
CA MET A 235 5.11 -11.68 5.75
C MET A 235 6.09 -11.50 4.60
N LYS A 236 6.41 -12.58 3.90
CA LYS A 236 6.95 -12.54 2.54
C LYS A 236 5.89 -13.15 1.63
N ALA A 237 5.38 -12.39 0.66
CA ALA A 237 4.38 -12.90 -0.28
C ALA A 237 4.98 -13.90 -1.29
N PRO A 238 4.16 -14.75 -1.95
CA PRO A 238 4.66 -15.68 -2.94
C PRO A 238 5.22 -14.94 -4.16
N SER A 239 6.45 -15.26 -4.53
CA SER A 239 7.10 -14.72 -5.72
C SER A 239 8.17 -15.70 -6.22
N VAL A 240 8.31 -15.83 -7.54
CA VAL A 240 9.46 -16.51 -8.18
C VAL A 240 10.61 -15.53 -8.36
N PHE A 241 10.29 -14.27 -8.65
CA PHE A 241 11.21 -13.15 -8.72
C PHE A 241 10.53 -11.91 -8.10
N PRO A 242 11.22 -11.03 -7.36
CA PRO A 242 12.63 -11.12 -6.97
C PRO A 242 12.92 -12.34 -6.11
N HIS A 243 14.15 -12.85 -6.20
CA HIS A 243 14.57 -14.00 -5.40
C HIS A 243 14.74 -13.58 -3.93
N TRP A 244 14.16 -14.37 -3.02
CA TRP A 244 14.32 -14.23 -1.58
C TRP A 244 15.37 -15.23 -1.09
N TYR A 245 16.50 -14.74 -0.56
CA TYR A 245 17.62 -15.59 -0.16
C TYR A 245 17.39 -16.23 1.21
N ASP A 246 17.91 -17.45 1.41
CA ASP A 246 17.84 -18.17 2.69
C ASP A 246 18.46 -17.36 3.84
N GLU A 247 19.51 -16.58 3.58
CA GLU A 247 20.13 -15.71 4.59
C GLU A 247 19.22 -14.55 5.02
N TRP A 248 18.39 -14.04 4.11
CA TRP A 248 17.36 -13.03 4.43
C TRP A 248 16.21 -13.65 5.21
N ASP A 249 15.75 -14.82 4.77
CA ASP A 249 14.73 -15.58 5.47
C ASP A 249 15.16 -15.91 6.90
N LYS A 250 16.40 -16.37 7.08
CA LYS A 250 16.96 -16.66 8.40
C LYS A 250 16.98 -15.42 9.30
N GLN A 251 17.41 -14.27 8.79
CA GLN A 251 17.40 -13.01 9.58
C GLN A 251 15.98 -12.63 10.02
N MET A 252 14.97 -12.82 9.17
CA MET A 252 13.58 -12.51 9.53
C MET A 252 13.00 -13.53 10.51
N ASN A 253 13.34 -14.82 10.38
CA ASN A 253 12.99 -15.84 11.38
C ASN A 253 13.62 -15.52 12.74
N ASP A 254 14.93 -15.25 12.78
CA ASP A 254 15.65 -14.91 14.02
C ASP A 254 15.02 -13.68 14.71
N TYR A 255 14.72 -12.63 13.92
CA TYR A 255 14.06 -11.42 14.42
C TYR A 255 12.65 -11.71 14.96
N ALA A 256 11.87 -12.51 14.24
CA ALA A 256 10.52 -12.86 14.65
C ALA A 256 10.50 -13.70 15.93
N ASP A 257 11.40 -14.67 16.04
CA ASP A 257 11.57 -15.51 17.23
C ASP A 257 12.00 -14.70 18.46
N GLU A 258 12.97 -13.78 18.30
CA GLU A 258 13.44 -12.89 19.38
C GLU A 258 12.30 -12.04 19.94
N HIS A 259 11.40 -11.57 19.08
CA HIS A 259 10.32 -10.66 19.45
C HIS A 259 8.96 -11.32 19.66
N GLY A 260 8.85 -12.64 19.45
CA GLY A 260 7.60 -13.39 19.55
C GLY A 260 6.56 -13.01 18.47
N ILE A 261 7.03 -12.59 17.30
CA ILE A 261 6.23 -12.15 16.16
C ILE A 261 5.89 -13.35 15.28
N LEU A 262 4.69 -13.37 14.70
CA LEU A 262 4.38 -14.34 13.66
C LEU A 262 5.06 -13.93 12.35
N TYR A 263 5.94 -14.77 11.80
CA TYR A 263 6.49 -14.61 10.47
C TYR A 263 5.92 -15.65 9.51
N LEU A 264 5.40 -15.19 8.38
CA LEU A 264 4.84 -16.02 7.31
C LEU A 264 5.68 -15.86 6.03
N ASN A 265 6.64 -16.76 5.81
CA ASN A 265 7.26 -16.88 4.49
C ASN A 265 6.41 -17.78 3.59
N THR A 266 5.57 -17.16 2.76
CA THR A 266 4.61 -17.88 1.92
C THR A 266 5.22 -18.43 0.63
N ILE A 267 6.48 -18.13 0.32
CA ILE A 267 7.22 -18.81 -0.76
C ILE A 267 7.38 -20.30 -0.42
N ASN A 268 7.76 -20.60 0.83
CA ASN A 268 7.96 -21.97 1.30
C ASN A 268 6.63 -22.74 1.47
N GLU A 269 5.52 -22.01 1.58
CA GLU A 269 4.17 -22.55 1.75
C GLU A 269 3.36 -22.59 0.45
N ALA A 270 3.95 -22.19 -0.70
CA ALA A 270 3.22 -22.02 -1.95
C ALA A 270 2.47 -23.30 -2.40
N GLU A 271 3.07 -24.48 -2.20
CA GLU A 271 2.43 -25.77 -2.47
C GLU A 271 1.25 -26.04 -1.53
N ASN A 272 1.40 -25.75 -0.23
CA ASN A 272 0.33 -25.92 0.77
C ASN A 272 -0.84 -24.95 0.53
N ILE A 273 -0.54 -23.74 0.05
CA ILE A 273 -1.53 -22.75 -0.36
C ILE A 273 -2.24 -23.18 -1.66
N GLY A 274 -1.61 -24.04 -2.46
CA GLY A 274 -2.12 -24.51 -3.75
C GLY A 274 -1.90 -23.50 -4.88
N ILE A 275 -0.82 -22.70 -4.80
CA ILE A 275 -0.44 -21.77 -5.86
C ILE A 275 0.07 -22.55 -7.08
N ASP A 276 -0.61 -22.39 -8.20
CA ASP A 276 -0.17 -22.88 -9.50
C ASP A 276 0.42 -21.71 -10.30
N TYR A 277 1.75 -21.62 -10.33
CA TYR A 277 2.46 -20.56 -11.03
C TYR A 277 2.23 -20.54 -12.56
N THR A 278 1.55 -21.54 -13.13
CA THR A 278 1.15 -21.56 -14.55
C THR A 278 -0.19 -20.88 -14.82
N THR A 279 -1.07 -20.80 -13.81
CA THR A 279 -2.41 -20.21 -13.95
C THR A 279 -2.65 -19.01 -13.05
N ASP A 280 -1.94 -18.92 -11.93
CA ASP A 280 -2.25 -18.02 -10.82
C ASP A 280 -1.39 -16.75 -10.83
N THR A 281 -0.73 -16.44 -11.94
CA THR A 281 0.18 -15.28 -12.08
C THR A 281 -0.15 -14.49 -13.34
N PHE A 282 0.05 -13.18 -13.32
CA PHE A 282 -0.23 -12.31 -14.48
C PHE A 282 1.04 -11.71 -15.11
N ASP A 283 2.21 -12.01 -14.56
CA ASP A 283 3.49 -11.39 -14.94
C ASP A 283 4.71 -12.31 -14.77
N TYR A 284 4.58 -13.58 -15.13
CA TYR A 284 5.68 -14.56 -15.09
C TYR A 284 6.16 -14.89 -13.68
N GLY A 285 5.25 -14.81 -12.70
CA GLY A 285 5.47 -15.22 -11.31
C GLY A 285 6.11 -14.18 -10.41
N GLN A 286 6.03 -12.90 -10.78
CA GLN A 286 6.36 -11.84 -9.83
C GLN A 286 5.19 -11.60 -8.87
N HIS A 287 3.97 -11.59 -9.39
CA HIS A 287 2.74 -11.39 -8.64
C HIS A 287 1.66 -12.40 -9.05
N LEU A 288 0.70 -12.57 -8.14
CA LEU A 288 -0.47 -13.41 -8.30
C LEU A 288 -1.56 -12.66 -9.06
N ASN A 289 -2.33 -13.38 -9.84
CA ASN A 289 -3.62 -12.87 -10.31
C ASN A 289 -4.71 -13.12 -9.25
N VAL A 290 -5.95 -12.75 -9.56
CA VAL A 290 -7.09 -12.84 -8.63
C VAL A 290 -7.30 -14.24 -8.05
N GLU A 291 -7.09 -15.30 -8.83
CA GLU A 291 -7.26 -16.68 -8.35
C GLU A 291 -6.15 -17.06 -7.35
N GLY A 292 -4.90 -16.68 -7.64
CA GLY A 292 -3.79 -16.86 -6.69
C GLY A 292 -3.97 -16.02 -5.43
N ALA A 293 -4.42 -14.78 -5.57
CA ALA A 293 -4.63 -13.88 -4.45
C ALA A 293 -5.73 -14.37 -3.50
N GLU A 294 -6.81 -14.94 -4.03
CA GLU A 294 -7.86 -15.59 -3.24
C GLU A 294 -7.30 -16.77 -2.42
N LYS A 295 -6.48 -17.64 -3.03
CA LYS A 295 -5.83 -18.77 -2.32
C LYS A 295 -4.91 -18.30 -1.21
N LEU A 296 -4.05 -17.31 -1.48
CA LEU A 296 -3.16 -16.74 -0.47
C LEU A 296 -3.95 -16.12 0.69
N SER A 297 -5.05 -15.44 0.38
CA SER A 297 -5.89 -14.76 1.37
C SER A 297 -6.66 -15.75 2.25
N LEU A 298 -7.09 -16.89 1.70
CA LEU A 298 -7.65 -17.99 2.48
C LEU A 298 -6.64 -18.50 3.50
N TYR A 299 -5.43 -18.82 3.05
CA TYR A 299 -4.35 -19.26 3.94
C TYR A 299 -4.04 -18.21 5.01
N LEU A 300 -3.88 -16.94 4.62
CA LEU A 300 -3.56 -15.86 5.53
C LEU A 300 -4.64 -15.68 6.60
N GLY A 301 -5.92 -15.62 6.20
CA GLY A 301 -7.04 -15.52 7.12
C GLY A 301 -7.09 -16.68 8.12
N GLU A 302 -6.81 -17.90 7.67
CA GLU A 302 -6.72 -19.07 8.55
C GLU A 302 -5.60 -18.93 9.60
N GLN A 303 -4.39 -18.53 9.20
CA GLN A 303 -3.26 -18.34 10.12
C GLN A 303 -3.57 -17.24 11.16
N LEU A 304 -4.20 -16.16 10.72
CA LEU A 304 -4.61 -15.04 11.56
C LEU A 304 -5.66 -15.47 12.60
N VAL A 305 -6.71 -16.20 12.19
CA VAL A 305 -7.72 -16.74 13.12
C VAL A 305 -7.08 -17.70 14.12
N LYS A 306 -6.24 -18.64 13.66
CA LYS A 306 -5.57 -19.61 14.53
C LYS A 306 -4.69 -18.94 15.58
N LYS A 307 -3.96 -17.88 15.21
CA LYS A 307 -2.98 -17.23 16.09
C LYS A 307 -3.61 -16.22 17.04
N PHE A 308 -4.53 -15.39 16.56
CA PHE A 308 -4.99 -14.21 17.30
C PHE A 308 -6.45 -14.27 17.74
N GLY A 309 -7.27 -15.14 17.13
CA GLY A 309 -8.71 -15.17 17.37
C GLY A 309 -9.39 -13.89 16.89
N PHE A 310 -9.99 -13.93 15.71
CA PHE A 310 -10.79 -12.81 15.20
C PHE A 310 -12.27 -13.02 15.50
N THR A 311 -12.97 -11.91 15.70
CA THR A 311 -14.43 -11.91 15.72
C THR A 311 -14.93 -11.96 14.28
N ASP A 312 -15.87 -12.85 14.00
CA ASP A 312 -16.52 -12.90 12.69
C ASP A 312 -17.59 -11.79 12.61
N HIS A 313 -17.26 -10.70 11.93
CA HIS A 313 -18.12 -9.52 11.83
C HIS A 313 -19.19 -9.62 10.74
N ARG A 314 -19.30 -10.73 10.00
CA ARG A 314 -20.28 -10.85 8.89
C ARG A 314 -21.74 -10.68 9.32
N GLN A 315 -22.03 -10.93 10.59
CA GLN A 315 -23.36 -10.74 11.18
C GLN A 315 -23.52 -9.40 11.89
N ASP A 316 -22.48 -8.58 11.98
CA ASP A 316 -22.53 -7.24 12.55
C ASP A 316 -23.04 -6.24 11.49
N GLU A 317 -24.21 -5.64 11.73
CA GLU A 317 -24.84 -4.70 10.82
C GLU A 317 -24.00 -3.44 10.56
N SER A 318 -23.08 -3.06 11.47
CA SER A 318 -22.16 -1.93 11.28
C SER A 318 -21.09 -2.22 10.22
N TYR A 319 -20.69 -3.49 10.05
CA TYR A 319 -19.74 -3.91 9.02
C TYR A 319 -20.45 -4.36 7.75
N LYS A 320 -21.55 -5.10 7.89
CA LYS A 320 -22.22 -5.82 6.80
C LYS A 320 -22.61 -4.92 5.63
N ASN A 321 -23.17 -3.74 5.88
CA ASN A 321 -23.61 -2.83 4.81
C ASN A 321 -22.43 -2.25 4.02
N VAL A 322 -21.36 -1.89 4.73
CA VAL A 322 -20.10 -1.41 4.15
C VAL A 322 -19.47 -2.50 3.30
N TRP A 323 -19.28 -3.68 3.88
CA TRP A 323 -18.62 -4.80 3.23
C TRP A 323 -19.43 -5.37 2.08
N GLN A 324 -20.76 -5.32 2.12
CA GLN A 324 -21.57 -5.69 0.96
C GLN A 324 -21.26 -4.81 -0.26
N THR A 325 -21.01 -3.51 -0.06
CA THR A 325 -20.63 -2.61 -1.15
C THR A 325 -19.23 -2.94 -1.69
N ILE A 326 -18.30 -3.27 -0.81
CA ILE A 326 -16.93 -3.67 -1.17
C ILE A 326 -16.93 -5.00 -1.93
N VAL A 327 -17.68 -5.99 -1.45
CA VAL A 327 -17.85 -7.31 -2.09
C VAL A 327 -18.50 -7.17 -3.47
N ASN A 328 -19.53 -6.32 -3.61
CA ASN A 328 -20.15 -6.08 -4.91
C ASN A 328 -19.15 -5.48 -5.90
N LYS A 329 -18.38 -4.46 -5.47
CA LYS A 329 -17.31 -3.87 -6.29
C LYS A 329 -16.28 -4.91 -6.71
N TYR A 330 -15.83 -5.77 -5.80
CA TYR A 330 -14.89 -6.85 -6.11
C TYR A 330 -15.38 -7.76 -7.23
N TYR A 331 -16.63 -8.24 -7.15
CA TYR A 331 -17.16 -9.14 -8.16
C TYR A 331 -17.49 -8.43 -9.47
N GLU A 332 -17.87 -7.15 -9.44
CA GLU A 332 -17.97 -6.32 -10.65
C GLU A 332 -16.62 -6.19 -11.35
N GLU A 333 -15.54 -5.95 -10.60
CA GLU A 333 -14.17 -5.89 -11.14
C GLU A 333 -13.72 -7.25 -11.71
N LYS A 334 -14.00 -8.34 -10.98
CA LYS A 334 -13.64 -9.72 -11.37
C LYS A 334 -14.37 -10.18 -12.62
N GLN A 335 -15.64 -9.79 -12.79
CA GLN A 335 -16.48 -10.17 -13.94
C GLN A 335 -16.34 -9.22 -15.13
N GLY A 336 -15.90 -7.98 -14.91
CA GLY A 336 -15.67 -7.02 -15.98
C GLY A 336 -14.58 -7.51 -16.94
N ASP A 337 -14.52 -6.91 -18.13
CA ASP A 337 -13.45 -7.19 -19.12
C ASP A 337 -12.10 -6.59 -18.70
#